data_AF-A0A2D9ITQ1-F1
#
_entry.id   AF-A0A2D9ITQ1-F1
#
_cell.length_a   1.000
_cell.length_b   1.000
_cell.length_c   1.000
_cell.angle_alpha   90.00
_cell.angle_beta   90.00
_cell.angle_gamma   90.00
#
_symmetry.space_group_name_H-M   'P 1'
#
loop_
_entity.id
_entity.type
_entity.pdbx_description
1 polymer ?
#
loop_
_entity_poly.entity_id
_entity_poly.type
_entity_poly.pdbx_seq_one_letter_code
_entity_poly.pdbx_strand_id
1 'polypeptide(L)'
;NGLPNGNGKFIWDNGDNYTGNFEEGKLSGQGRYKWKNGNHYNGQWVENKMSGRGTFYWSKEGATYEGWFKDDKIINSETDDSQDVPESKD
;
A
#
# COMPACT_ATOMS: atom_id res chain seq x y z
N ASN A 1 -10.09 -8.11 -23.65
CA ASN A 1 -10.22 -8.26 -22.18
C ASN A 1 -9.66 -7.00 -21.54
N GLY A 2 -10.50 -6.23 -20.85
CA GLY A 2 -10.06 -5.03 -20.14
C GLY A 2 -9.45 -5.38 -18.80
N LEU A 3 -8.45 -4.60 -18.36
CA LEU A 3 -7.91 -4.71 -17.01
C LEU A 3 -8.91 -4.11 -16.00
N PRO A 4 -8.90 -4.57 -14.73
CA PRO A 4 -9.71 -3.95 -13.67
C PRO A 4 -9.48 -2.45 -13.57
N ASN A 5 -10.57 -1.68 -13.53
CA ASN A 5 -10.55 -0.22 -13.39
C ASN A 5 -11.74 0.22 -12.52
N GLY A 6 -11.53 1.20 -11.65
CA GLY A 6 -12.53 1.69 -10.69
C GLY A 6 -12.57 0.88 -9.39
N ASN A 7 -13.65 1.01 -8.62
CA ASN A 7 -13.78 0.35 -7.32
C ASN A 7 -14.09 -1.15 -7.48
N GLY A 8 -13.43 -1.98 -6.67
CA GLY A 8 -13.66 -3.42 -6.71
C GLY A 8 -13.13 -4.14 -5.47
N LYS A 9 -13.31 -5.46 -5.50
CA LYS A 9 -12.73 -6.39 -4.52
C LYS A 9 -11.98 -7.49 -5.26
N PHE A 10 -10.76 -7.76 -4.82
CA PHE A 10 -9.96 -8.88 -5.30
C PHE A 10 -9.62 -9.79 -4.12
N ILE A 11 -9.75 -11.10 -4.33
CA ILE A 11 -9.36 -12.12 -3.36
C ILE A 11 -8.34 -13.01 -4.06
N TRP A 12 -7.15 -13.11 -3.50
CA TRP A 12 -6.11 -13.99 -4.00
C TRP A 12 -6.32 -15.42 -3.47
N ASP A 13 -5.83 -16.42 -4.21
CA ASP A 13 -5.91 -17.83 -3.81
C ASP A 13 -5.21 -18.11 -2.47
N ASN A 14 -4.22 -17.29 -2.11
CA ASN A 14 -3.52 -17.38 -0.84
C ASN A 14 -4.38 -16.92 0.35
N GLY A 15 -5.57 -16.34 0.11
CA GLY A 15 -6.50 -15.82 1.13
C GLY A 15 -6.35 -14.33 1.45
N ASP A 16 -5.38 -13.65 0.85
CA ASP A 16 -5.30 -12.19 0.90
C ASP A 16 -6.50 -11.57 0.18
N ASN A 17 -6.85 -10.35 0.55
CA ASN A 17 -7.91 -9.62 -0.13
C ASN A 17 -7.69 -8.12 -0.12
N TYR A 18 -8.14 -7.48 -1.18
CA TYR A 18 -8.13 -6.03 -1.34
C TYR A 18 -9.53 -5.54 -1.67
N THR A 19 -9.94 -4.43 -1.06
CA THR A 19 -11.15 -3.69 -1.42
C THR A 19 -10.77 -2.23 -1.61
N GLY A 20 -10.96 -1.69 -2.81
CA GLY A 20 -10.53 -0.34 -3.14
C GLY A 20 -10.52 -0.06 -4.63
N ASN A 21 -9.83 1.01 -5.03
CA ASN A 21 -9.74 1.39 -6.43
C ASN A 21 -8.68 0.56 -7.16
N PHE A 22 -8.94 0.34 -8.44
CA PHE A 22 -8.04 -0.26 -9.41
C PHE A 22 -7.84 0.68 -10.58
N GLU A 23 -6.64 0.68 -11.13
CA GLU A 23 -6.28 1.42 -12.34
C GLU A 23 -5.35 0.52 -13.16
N GLU A 24 -5.77 0.21 -14.39
CA GLU A 24 -5.06 -0.73 -15.27
C GLU A 24 -4.69 -2.06 -14.58
N GLY A 25 -5.60 -2.59 -13.76
CA GLY A 25 -5.41 -3.83 -13.03
C GLY A 25 -4.48 -3.75 -11.82
N LYS A 26 -3.95 -2.57 -11.51
CA LYS A 26 -3.14 -2.33 -10.31
C LYS A 26 -4.00 -1.74 -9.19
N LEU A 27 -3.65 -2.02 -7.94
CA LEU A 27 -4.25 -1.33 -6.78
C LEU A 27 -3.83 0.15 -6.87
N SER A 28 -4.81 1.04 -6.80
CA SER A 28 -4.61 2.49 -6.92
C SER A 28 -5.58 3.23 -5.99
N GLY A 29 -5.35 4.52 -5.76
CA GLY A 29 -6.24 5.38 -4.97
C GLY A 29 -6.42 4.89 -3.53
N GLN A 30 -7.63 5.03 -2.98
CA GLN A 30 -7.94 4.54 -1.63
C GLN A 30 -8.29 3.06 -1.64
N GLY A 31 -7.77 2.30 -0.68
CA GLY A 31 -8.09 0.89 -0.53
C GLY A 31 -7.60 0.25 0.75
N ARG A 32 -8.23 -0.88 1.09
CA ARG A 32 -7.85 -1.74 2.20
C ARG A 32 -7.32 -3.07 1.70
N TYR A 33 -6.08 -3.39 2.02
CA TYR A 33 -5.51 -4.72 1.85
C TYR A 33 -5.48 -5.45 3.18
N LYS A 34 -5.93 -6.69 3.19
CA LYS A 34 -5.86 -7.59 4.34
C LYS A 34 -5.07 -8.83 3.94
N TRP A 35 -3.93 -9.02 4.58
CA TRP A 35 -3.14 -10.23 4.47
C TRP A 35 -3.79 -11.35 5.27
N LYS A 36 -3.65 -12.60 4.80
CA LYS A 36 -4.14 -13.79 5.49
C LYS A 36 -3.56 -13.95 6.90
N ASN A 37 -2.35 -13.44 7.13
CA ASN A 37 -1.71 -13.44 8.45
C ASN A 37 -2.37 -12.49 9.47
N GLY A 38 -3.40 -11.74 9.06
CA GLY A 38 -4.15 -10.82 9.92
C GLY A 38 -3.69 -9.36 9.82
N ASN A 39 -2.49 -9.11 9.29
CA ASN A 39 -2.05 -7.75 9.00
C ASN A 39 -3.03 -7.08 8.04
N HIS A 40 -3.17 -5.78 8.15
CA HIS A 40 -3.92 -5.03 7.16
C HIS A 40 -3.46 -3.59 7.07
N TYR A 41 -3.60 -3.05 5.86
CA TYR A 41 -3.34 -1.67 5.55
C TYR A 41 -4.61 -1.04 5.01
N ASN A 42 -4.92 0.18 5.45
CA ASN A 42 -6.00 1.01 4.94
C ASN A 42 -5.42 2.39 4.62
N GLY A 43 -5.38 2.76 3.35
CA GLY A 43 -4.76 4.02 2.93
C GLY A 43 -4.63 4.14 1.42
N GLN A 44 -3.71 5.00 0.99
CA GLN A 44 -3.47 5.25 -0.42
C GLN A 44 -2.59 4.15 -1.04
N TRP A 45 -2.86 3.87 -2.32
CA TRP A 45 -2.16 2.90 -3.14
C TRP A 45 -1.73 3.57 -4.44
N VAL A 46 -0.52 3.27 -4.87
CA VAL A 46 0.01 3.67 -6.18
C VAL A 46 0.71 2.45 -6.76
N GLU A 47 0.24 1.99 -7.92
CA GLU A 47 0.82 0.86 -8.65
C GLU A 47 1.06 -0.41 -7.79
N ASN A 48 0.06 -0.83 -7.00
CA ASN A 48 0.12 -1.96 -6.07
C ASN A 48 0.94 -1.74 -4.79
N LYS A 49 1.47 -0.55 -4.54
CA LYS A 49 2.25 -0.25 -3.33
C LYS A 49 1.52 0.68 -2.38
N MET A 50 1.67 0.44 -1.08
CA MET A 50 1.21 1.36 -0.05
C MET A 50 1.93 2.70 -0.22
N SER A 51 1.18 3.78 -0.26
CA SER A 51 1.67 5.13 -0.51
C SER A 51 0.86 6.15 0.28
N GLY A 52 1.34 7.38 0.36
CA GLY A 52 0.64 8.50 1.00
C GLY A 52 0.24 8.20 2.45
N ARG A 53 -0.89 8.76 2.90
CA ARG A 53 -1.37 8.56 4.27
C ARG A 53 -2.14 7.25 4.40
N GLY A 54 -1.86 6.50 5.46
CA GLY A 54 -2.60 5.29 5.77
C GLY A 54 -2.40 4.79 7.19
N THR A 55 -3.10 3.71 7.51
CA THR A 55 -3.03 3.00 8.78
C THR A 55 -2.64 1.55 8.51
N PHE A 56 -1.54 1.10 9.11
CA PHE A 56 -1.12 -0.29 9.10
C PHE A 56 -1.34 -0.91 10.47
N TYR A 57 -1.91 -2.11 10.51
CA TYR A 57 -2.05 -2.93 11.71
C TYR A 57 -1.21 -4.19 11.59
N TRP A 58 -0.33 -4.40 12.57
CA TRP A 58 0.44 -5.62 12.73
C TRP A 58 -0.28 -6.56 13.69
N SER A 59 -0.80 -7.67 13.17
CA SER A 59 -1.65 -8.57 13.95
C SER A 59 -0.91 -9.38 14.99
N LYS A 60 0.38 -9.65 14.79
CA LYS A 60 1.18 -10.43 15.73
C LYS A 60 1.54 -9.59 16.97
N GLU A 61 1.79 -8.31 16.76
CA GLU A 61 2.17 -7.34 17.78
C GLU A 61 0.95 -6.64 18.40
N GLY A 62 -0.22 -6.72 17.76
CA GLY A 62 -1.42 -5.97 18.18
C GLY A 62 -1.23 -4.46 18.08
N ALA A 63 -0.34 -4.02 17.20
CA ALA A 63 0.10 -2.64 17.09
C ALA A 63 -0.45 -1.97 15.83
N THR A 64 -0.66 -0.66 15.90
CA THR A 64 -1.11 0.16 14.78
C THR A 64 -0.13 1.30 14.55
N TYR A 65 0.16 1.58 13.28
CA TYR A 65 0.85 2.80 12.85
C TYR A 65 -0.09 3.58 11.94
N GLU A 66 -0.25 4.87 12.23
CA GLU A 66 -0.88 5.85 11.35
C GLU A 66 0.19 6.84 10.92
N GLY A 67 0.38 7.00 9.61
CA GLY A 67 1.37 7.94 9.10
C GLY A 67 1.55 7.82 7.59
N TRP A 68 2.73 8.21 7.14
CA TRP A 68 3.07 8.27 5.72
C TRP A 68 3.79 7.02 5.24
N PHE A 69 3.46 6.63 4.02
CA PHE A 69 4.04 5.51 3.30
C PHE A 69 4.52 5.95 1.92
N LYS A 70 5.62 5.36 1.44
CA LYS A 70 6.07 5.45 0.05
C LYS A 70 6.73 4.15 -0.33
N ASP A 71 6.28 3.56 -1.43
CA ASP A 71 6.81 2.29 -1.94
C ASP A 71 6.88 1.20 -0.85
N ASP A 72 5.79 1.01 -0.12
CA ASP A 72 5.65 0.05 0.99
C ASP A 72 6.48 0.34 2.25
N LYS A 73 7.22 1.45 2.29
CA LYS A 73 8.02 1.88 3.44
C LYS A 73 7.32 2.98 4.22
N ILE A 74 7.47 2.94 5.54
CA ILE A 74 7.10 4.05 6.41
C ILE A 74 8.08 5.20 6.21
N ILE A 75 7.57 6.42 6.06
CA ILE A 75 8.33 7.66 5.96
C ILE A 75 7.80 8.70 6.94
N ASN A 76 8.58 9.76 7.25
CA ASN A 76 8.16 10.76 8.22
C ASN A 76 7.17 11.79 7.64
N SER A 77 7.22 12.03 6.32
CA SER A 77 6.35 12.98 5.63
C SER A 77 6.22 12.63 4.14
N GLU A 78 5.18 13.12 3.47
CA GLU A 78 4.95 12.91 2.03
C GLU A 78 6.16 13.25 1.14
N THR A 79 6.99 14.21 1.57
CA THR A 79 8.18 14.69 0.85
C THR A 79 9.49 14.10 1.36
N ASP A 80 9.47 13.19 2.32
CA ASP A 80 10.67 12.52 2.83
C ASP A 80 11.10 11.43 1.83
N ASP A 81 11.63 11.89 0.70
CA ASP A 81 12.42 11.08 -0.21
C ASP A 81 13.87 11.07 0.29
N SER A 82 14.13 10.40 1.41
CA SER A 82 15.50 10.09 1.85
C SER A 82 16.16 9.02 0.94
N GLN A 83 16.06 9.26 -0.38
CA GLN A 83 16.95 8.80 -1.43
C GLN A 83 17.75 10.00 -2.01
N ASP A 84 18.06 11.03 -1.21
CA ASP A 84 19.23 11.87 -1.48
C ASP A 84 20.50 11.12 -1.02
N VAL A 85 20.80 10.01 -1.67
CA VAL A 85 22.19 9.62 -1.88
C VAL A 85 22.47 10.02 -3.33
N PRO A 86 23.14 11.15 -3.60
CA PRO A 86 23.69 11.34 -4.92
C PRO A 86 24.59 10.15 -5.17
N GLU A 87 24.25 9.33 -6.17
CA GLU A 87 25.14 8.32 -6.70
C GLU A 87 26.39 9.07 -7.16
N SER A 88 27.42 9.08 -6.30
CA SER A 88 28.72 9.61 -6.63
C SER A 88 29.26 8.72 -7.75
N LYS A 89 29.16 9.23 -8.98
CA LYS A 89 29.94 8.70 -10.09
C LYS A 89 31.38 9.17 -9.88
N ASP A 90 32.18 8.29 -9.30
CA ASP A 90 33.62 8.23 -9.57
C ASP A 90 33.89 7.11 -10.58
#